data_AF-A0A6N8UZW5-F1
#
_entry.id   AF-A0A6N8UZW5-F1
#
_cell.length_a   1.000
_cell.length_b   1.000
_cell.length_c   1.000
_cell.angle_alpha   90.00
_cell.angle_beta   90.00
_cell.angle_gamma   90.00
#
_symmetry.space_group_name_H-M   'P 1'
#
loop_
_entity.id
_entity.type
_entity.pdbx_description
1 polymer ?
#
loop_
_entity_poly.entity_id
_entity_poly.type
_entity_poly.pdbx_seq_one_letter_code
_entity_poly.pdbx_strand_id
1 'polypeptide(L)'
;FYWGWWISWAPFVGMFIARISRGRTIREFMLGVMFVPTTIAFFWLCIFGGSAIYLELNAQGGVGTAGVADLVRNWDLPGALYGTIDQVTSVSWLNWIMAALATFLLATWFITSSDSGTLVITTMLSMGDDHPPQHFRILWGLGEGLVAAILLLAGGLLALQTASIAAALPVSVVLLLMTYGIVKSLHDDPSEVKAPSGERAADGTRMAQELHA
;
A
#
# COMPACT_ATOMS: atom_id res chain seq x y z
N PHE A 1 7.13 -6.92 11.83
CA PHE A 1 5.95 -6.06 11.61
C PHE A 1 5.69 -5.78 10.13
N TYR A 2 6.54 -5.02 9.42
CA TYR A 2 6.26 -4.59 8.03
C TYR A 2 5.83 -5.71 7.07
N TRP A 3 6.50 -6.86 7.05
CA TRP A 3 6.06 -7.99 6.21
C TRP A 3 4.63 -8.45 6.51
N GLY A 4 4.28 -8.59 7.79
CA GLY A 4 2.92 -8.95 8.19
C GLY A 4 1.91 -7.89 7.77
N TRP A 5 2.25 -6.61 7.98
CA TRP A 5 1.41 -5.51 7.54
C TRP A 5 1.16 -5.54 6.02
N TRP A 6 2.22 -5.65 5.20
CA TRP A 6 2.07 -5.72 3.75
C TRP A 6 1.26 -6.94 3.27
N ILE A 7 1.46 -8.10 3.88
CA ILE A 7 0.68 -9.32 3.59
C ILE A 7 -0.80 -9.11 3.93
N SER A 8 -1.10 -8.53 5.10
CA SER A 8 -2.49 -8.26 5.51
C SER A 8 -3.22 -7.30 4.57
N TRP A 9 -2.49 -6.41 3.90
CA TRP A 9 -3.02 -5.44 2.92
C TRP A 9 -3.04 -5.95 1.48
N ALA A 10 -2.38 -7.07 1.18
CA ALA A 10 -2.23 -7.56 -0.18
C ALA A 10 -3.57 -7.79 -0.93
N PRO A 11 -4.64 -8.33 -0.30
CA PRO A 11 -5.92 -8.51 -1.00
C PRO A 11 -6.55 -7.18 -1.45
N PHE A 12 -6.46 -6.15 -0.59
CA PHE A 12 -6.99 -4.82 -0.86
C PHE A 12 -6.22 -4.14 -2.01
N VAL A 13 -4.90 -4.07 -1.87
CA VAL A 13 -4.02 -3.44 -2.87
C VAL A 13 -4.07 -4.20 -4.20
N GLY A 14 -4.09 -5.53 -4.15
CA GLY A 14 -4.16 -6.37 -5.35
C GLY A 14 -5.42 -6.12 -6.19
N MET A 15 -6.59 -6.04 -5.56
CA MET A 15 -7.85 -5.70 -6.23
C MET A 15 -7.80 -4.34 -6.92
N PHE A 16 -7.28 -3.33 -6.22
CA PHE A 16 -7.16 -1.98 -6.78
C PHE A 16 -6.22 -1.94 -7.99
N ILE A 17 -5.01 -2.48 -7.85
CA ILE A 17 -4.02 -2.48 -8.93
C ILE A 17 -4.53 -3.29 -10.12
N ALA A 18 -5.19 -4.44 -9.89
CA ALA A 18 -5.77 -5.24 -10.97
C ALA A 18 -6.81 -4.44 -11.79
N ARG A 19 -7.70 -3.68 -11.12
CA ARG A 19 -8.73 -2.86 -11.79
C ARG A 19 -8.13 -1.78 -12.69
N ILE A 20 -7.13 -1.05 -12.21
CA ILE A 20 -6.50 0.04 -12.98
C ILE A 20 -5.49 -0.46 -14.03
N SER A 21 -5.18 -1.75 -14.04
CA SER A 21 -4.19 -2.36 -14.95
C SER A 21 -4.80 -3.12 -16.12
N ARG A 22 -6.13 -3.01 -16.33
CA ARG A 22 -6.83 -3.67 -17.44
C ARG A 22 -6.21 -3.27 -18.79
N GLY A 23 -5.83 -4.26 -19.59
CA GLY A 23 -5.25 -4.06 -20.93
C GLY A 23 -3.75 -3.82 -20.97
N ARG A 24 -3.03 -3.90 -19.83
CA ARG A 24 -1.55 -3.84 -19.79
C ARG A 24 -0.93 -5.23 -19.92
N THR A 25 0.26 -5.31 -20.50
CA THR A 25 1.04 -6.55 -20.47
C THR A 25 1.54 -6.85 -19.05
N ILE A 26 1.79 -8.13 -18.75
CA ILE A 26 2.35 -8.54 -17.44
C ILE A 26 3.67 -7.81 -17.16
N ARG A 27 4.50 -7.60 -18.19
CA ARG A 27 5.78 -6.87 -18.05
C ARG A 27 5.58 -5.42 -17.64
N GLU A 28 4.69 -4.69 -18.33
CA GLU A 28 4.39 -3.28 -18.00
C GLU A 28 3.76 -3.17 -16.61
N PHE A 29 2.88 -4.10 -16.25
CA PHE A 29 2.29 -4.20 -14.92
C PHE A 29 3.38 -4.35 -13.84
N MET A 30 4.27 -5.34 -13.98
CA MET A 30 5.32 -5.62 -13.01
C MET A 30 6.28 -4.43 -12.85
N LEU A 31 6.72 -3.82 -13.95
CA LEU A 31 7.59 -2.65 -13.90
C LEU A 31 6.89 -1.46 -13.24
N GLY A 32 5.62 -1.20 -13.59
CA GLY A 32 4.85 -0.11 -12.99
C GLY A 32 4.68 -0.27 -11.48
N VAL A 33 4.27 -1.46 -11.04
CA VAL A 33 4.00 -1.77 -9.62
C VAL A 33 5.29 -1.77 -8.78
N MET A 34 6.43 -2.17 -9.36
CA MET A 34 7.69 -2.17 -8.63
C MET A 34 8.33 -0.78 -8.57
N PHE A 35 8.46 -0.08 -9.71
CA PHE A 35 9.28 1.13 -9.77
C PHE A 35 8.55 2.39 -9.31
N VAL A 36 7.27 2.55 -9.63
CA VAL A 36 6.54 3.79 -9.31
C VAL A 36 6.41 3.98 -7.78
N PRO A 37 5.90 3.02 -6.99
CA PRO A 37 5.78 3.18 -5.55
C PRO A 37 7.14 3.25 -4.86
N THR A 38 8.12 2.45 -5.32
CA THR A 38 9.48 2.45 -4.75
C THR A 38 10.16 3.80 -4.92
N THR A 39 10.00 4.43 -6.08
CA THR A 39 10.59 5.76 -6.35
C THR A 39 9.96 6.82 -5.45
N ILE A 40 8.63 6.80 -5.30
CA ILE A 40 7.92 7.72 -4.41
C ILE A 40 8.37 7.53 -2.96
N ALA A 41 8.43 6.27 -2.49
CA ALA A 41 8.89 5.94 -1.14
C ALA A 41 10.36 6.33 -0.91
N PHE A 42 11.21 6.15 -1.92
CA PHE A 42 12.61 6.57 -1.88
C PHE A 42 12.73 8.09 -1.64
N PHE A 43 12.06 8.90 -2.46
CA PHE A 43 12.07 10.36 -2.28
C PHE A 43 11.47 10.77 -0.94
N TRP A 44 10.39 10.12 -0.52
CA TRP A 44 9.79 10.39 0.80
C TRP A 44 10.79 10.14 1.94
N LEU A 45 11.43 8.97 1.97
CA LEU A 45 12.40 8.63 3.01
C LEU A 45 13.65 9.52 2.95
N CYS A 46 14.13 9.87 1.76
CA CYS A 46 15.26 10.78 1.60
C CYS A 46 14.93 12.19 2.09
N ILE A 47 13.74 12.71 1.78
CA ILE A 47 13.35 14.06 2.20
C ILE A 47 13.11 14.08 3.71
N PHE A 48 12.17 13.29 4.22
CA PHE A 48 11.76 13.38 5.63
C PHE A 48 12.76 12.72 6.57
N GLY A 49 13.20 11.50 6.26
CA GLY A 49 14.21 10.79 7.04
C GLY A 49 15.58 11.46 6.97
N GLY A 50 15.97 11.93 5.78
CA GLY A 50 17.20 12.71 5.62
C GLY A 50 17.16 14.04 6.36
N SER A 51 16.01 14.75 6.37
CA SER A 51 15.86 15.98 7.16
C SER A 51 15.98 15.73 8.65
N ALA A 52 15.33 14.68 9.18
CA ALA A 52 15.43 14.32 10.60
C ALA A 52 16.88 13.97 10.99
N ILE A 53 17.61 13.21 10.15
CA ILE A 53 19.02 12.91 10.37
C ILE A 53 19.88 14.18 10.29
N TYR A 54 19.61 15.06 9.33
CA TYR A 54 20.34 16.32 9.18
C TYR A 54 20.23 17.20 10.43
N LEU A 55 19.02 17.30 11.01
CA LEU A 55 18.79 18.03 12.26
C LEU A 55 19.63 17.46 13.41
N GLU A 56 19.65 16.13 13.56
CA GLU A 56 20.44 15.49 14.61
C GLU A 56 21.96 15.67 14.43
N LEU A 57 22.44 15.67 13.19
CA LEU A 57 23.87 15.85 12.90
C LEU A 57 24.33 17.30 13.06
N ASN A 58 23.44 18.29 12.88
CA ASN A 58 23.78 19.71 12.87
C ASN A 58 23.16 20.48 14.06
N ALA A 59 22.71 19.78 15.09
CA ALA A 59 22.12 20.42 16.26
C ALA A 59 23.14 21.32 16.98
N GLN A 60 22.69 22.47 17.49
CA GLN A 60 23.57 23.45 18.14
C GLN A 60 24.26 22.91 19.40
N GLY A 61 23.64 21.94 20.08
CA GLY A 61 24.20 21.26 21.25
C GLY A 61 25.20 20.14 20.94
N GLY A 62 25.46 19.86 19.66
CA GLY A 62 26.30 18.76 19.19
C GLY A 62 25.49 17.63 18.54
N VAL A 63 26.19 16.64 17.99
CA VAL A 63 25.54 15.52 17.28
C VAL A 63 24.63 14.74 18.24
N GLY A 64 23.38 14.54 17.84
CA GLY A 64 22.39 13.77 18.59
C GLY A 64 21.61 14.58 19.62
N THR A 65 21.76 15.91 19.65
CA THR A 65 21.08 16.76 20.65
C THR A 65 19.83 17.45 20.09
N ALA A 66 19.34 17.12 18.89
CA ALA A 66 18.09 17.70 18.37
C ALA A 66 16.83 17.07 19.00
N GLY A 67 16.99 15.94 19.71
CA GLY A 67 15.94 15.27 20.47
C GLY A 67 14.96 14.42 19.64
N VAL A 68 15.02 14.49 18.30
CA VAL A 68 14.22 13.68 17.38
C VAL A 68 14.58 12.20 17.52
N ALA A 69 15.88 11.88 17.62
CA ALA A 69 16.36 10.51 17.81
C ALA A 69 15.87 9.89 19.12
N ASP A 70 15.78 10.70 20.18
CA ASP A 70 15.31 10.23 21.49
C ASP A 70 13.79 10.00 21.48
N LEU A 71 13.01 10.84 20.80
CA LEU A 71 11.58 10.60 20.58
C LEU A 71 11.35 9.28 19.86
N VAL A 72 12.13 8.99 18.81
CA VAL A 72 12.06 7.70 18.09
C VAL A 72 12.44 6.53 19.00
N ARG A 73 13.51 6.64 19.79
CA ARG A 73 13.94 5.58 20.74
C ARG A 73 12.89 5.30 21.80
N ASN A 74 12.18 6.33 22.24
CA ASN A 74 11.10 6.24 23.23
C ASN A 74 9.76 5.82 22.64
N TRP A 75 9.71 5.41 21.36
CA TRP A 75 8.49 5.03 20.65
C TRP A 75 7.45 6.14 20.52
N ASP A 76 7.84 7.40 20.69
CA ASP A 76 7.01 8.57 20.43
C ASP A 76 7.12 9.01 18.97
N LEU A 77 6.53 8.22 18.08
CA LEU A 77 6.53 8.47 16.64
C LEU A 77 5.79 9.77 16.24
N PRO A 78 4.61 10.09 16.82
CA PRO A 78 3.97 11.39 16.57
C PRO A 78 4.86 12.54 17.04
N GLY A 79 5.44 12.43 18.24
CA GLY A 79 6.39 13.41 18.77
C GLY A 79 7.58 13.59 17.84
N ALA A 80 8.17 12.52 17.31
CA ALA A 80 9.28 12.60 16.37
C ALA A 80 8.91 13.36 15.08
N LEU A 81 7.70 13.14 14.54
CA LEU A 81 7.21 13.88 13.36
C LEU A 81 7.07 15.38 13.67
N TYR A 82 6.33 15.73 14.72
CA TYR A 82 6.08 17.14 15.04
C TYR A 82 7.32 17.86 15.57
N GLY A 83 8.17 17.16 16.32
CA GLY A 83 9.46 17.67 16.78
C GLY A 83 10.46 17.88 15.63
N THR A 84 10.36 17.09 14.55
CA THR A 84 11.10 17.37 13.30
C THR A 84 10.54 18.63 12.65
N ILE A 85 9.21 18.75 12.49
CA ILE A 85 8.56 19.91 11.86
C ILE A 85 8.88 21.22 12.61
N ASP A 86 8.88 21.20 13.94
CA ASP A 86 9.17 22.37 14.76
C ASP A 86 10.60 22.90 14.60
N GLN A 87 11.50 22.07 14.08
CA GLN A 87 12.90 22.41 13.85
C GLN A 87 13.22 22.67 12.37
N VAL A 88 12.24 22.60 11.47
CA VAL A 88 12.45 22.83 10.02
C VAL A 88 12.79 24.28 9.71
N THR A 89 12.15 25.24 10.38
CA THR A 89 12.47 26.67 10.24
C THR A 89 12.54 27.37 11.59
N SER A 90 13.28 28.48 11.65
CA SER A 90 13.32 29.38 12.81
C SER A 90 12.04 30.21 12.97
N VAL A 91 11.12 30.14 12.01
CA VAL A 91 9.89 30.92 11.97
C VAL A 91 8.72 30.11 12.53
N SER A 92 8.39 30.32 13.81
CA SER A 92 7.41 29.49 14.54
C SER A 92 6.01 29.42 13.91
N TRP A 93 5.49 30.50 13.32
CA TRP A 93 4.15 30.47 12.70
C TRP A 93 4.10 29.57 11.46
N LEU A 94 5.21 29.43 10.75
CA LEU A 94 5.31 28.56 9.57
C LEU A 94 5.38 27.08 9.99
N ASN A 95 6.10 26.76 11.07
CA ASN A 95 6.11 25.40 11.65
C ASN A 95 4.71 24.97 12.08
N TRP A 96 3.94 25.86 12.71
CA TRP A 96 2.56 25.58 13.10
C TRP A 96 1.67 25.26 11.90
N ILE A 97 1.78 26.04 10.81
CA ILE A 97 1.06 25.77 9.56
C ILE A 97 1.46 24.40 8.98
N MET A 98 2.75 24.09 8.96
CA MET A 98 3.25 22.80 8.48
C MET A 98 2.72 21.64 9.33
N ALA A 99 2.68 21.77 10.65
CA ALA A 99 2.13 20.78 11.56
C ALA A 99 0.60 20.61 11.37
N ALA A 100 -0.13 21.71 11.18
CA ALA A 100 -1.55 21.68 10.88
C ALA A 100 -1.84 20.99 9.54
N LEU A 101 -1.06 21.32 8.49
CA LEU A 101 -1.14 20.66 7.18
C LEU A 101 -0.80 19.18 7.26
N ALA A 102 0.25 18.80 8.01
CA ALA A 102 0.61 17.40 8.21
C ALA A 102 -0.53 16.63 8.89
N THR A 103 -1.15 17.23 9.91
CA THR A 103 -2.30 16.64 10.61
C THR A 103 -3.50 16.47 9.68
N PHE A 104 -3.82 17.50 8.89
CA PHE A 104 -4.89 17.45 7.90
C PHE A 104 -4.63 16.39 6.82
N LEU A 105 -3.39 16.27 6.35
CA LEU A 105 -2.98 15.27 5.38
C LEU A 105 -3.09 13.85 5.95
N LEU A 106 -2.66 13.63 7.19
CA LEU A 106 -2.81 12.35 7.88
C LEU A 106 -4.29 11.97 8.07
N ALA A 107 -5.13 12.94 8.46
CA ALA A 107 -6.56 12.72 8.63
C ALA A 107 -7.24 12.36 7.31
N THR A 108 -6.99 13.13 6.24
CA THR A 108 -7.57 12.84 4.92
C THR A 108 -7.06 11.52 4.35
N TRP A 109 -5.76 11.21 4.49
CA TRP A 109 -5.20 9.93 4.07
C TRP A 109 -5.83 8.76 4.81
N PHE A 110 -6.01 8.87 6.13
CA PHE A 110 -6.70 7.86 6.93
C PHE A 110 -8.15 7.65 6.47
N ILE A 111 -8.90 8.74 6.28
CA ILE A 111 -10.31 8.70 5.85
C ILE A 111 -10.43 8.05 4.46
N THR A 112 -9.64 8.49 3.49
CA THR A 112 -9.67 7.95 2.12
C THR A 112 -9.23 6.49 2.07
N SER A 113 -8.22 6.12 2.86
CA SER A 113 -7.76 4.72 2.94
C SER A 113 -8.81 3.82 3.58
N SER A 114 -9.47 4.26 4.65
CA SER A 114 -10.51 3.50 5.33
C SER A 114 -11.74 3.33 4.43
N ASP A 115 -12.19 4.39 3.76
CA ASP A 115 -13.31 4.32 2.81
C ASP A 115 -13.04 3.32 1.68
N SER A 116 -11.83 3.36 1.11
CA SER A 116 -11.42 2.42 0.07
C SER A 116 -11.38 0.97 0.60
N GLY A 117 -10.87 0.76 1.82
CA GLY A 117 -10.82 -0.55 2.47
C GLY A 117 -12.22 -1.15 2.68
N THR A 118 -13.12 -0.36 3.27
CA THR A 118 -14.52 -0.73 3.48
C THR A 118 -15.23 -1.06 2.16
N LEU A 119 -14.95 -0.30 1.07
CA LEU A 119 -15.47 -0.62 -0.25
C LEU A 119 -15.06 -2.02 -0.71
N VAL A 120 -13.79 -2.39 -0.56
CA VAL A 120 -13.31 -3.71 -1.00
C VAL A 120 -13.94 -4.84 -0.18
N ILE A 121 -14.05 -4.69 1.15
CA ILE A 121 -14.71 -5.70 1.99
C ILE A 121 -16.16 -5.89 1.55
N THR A 122 -16.89 -4.79 1.36
CA THR A 122 -18.31 -4.85 0.97
C THR A 122 -18.51 -5.41 -0.44
N THR A 123 -17.61 -5.14 -1.38
CA THR A 123 -17.62 -5.78 -2.70
C THR A 123 -17.35 -7.28 -2.61
N MET A 124 -16.38 -7.72 -1.79
CA MET A 124 -16.12 -9.15 -1.58
C MET A 124 -17.33 -9.89 -0.99
N LEU A 125 -18.02 -9.27 -0.03
CA LEU A 125 -19.22 -9.83 0.60
C LEU A 125 -20.45 -9.82 -0.33
N SER A 126 -20.45 -8.95 -1.34
CA SER A 126 -21.54 -8.83 -2.32
C SER A 126 -21.25 -9.61 -3.60
N MET A 127 -20.43 -10.66 -3.54
CA MET A 127 -20.06 -11.51 -4.68
C MET A 127 -19.45 -10.74 -5.87
N GLY A 128 -18.75 -9.64 -5.60
CA GLY A 128 -18.13 -8.80 -6.63
C GLY A 128 -19.01 -7.68 -7.17
N ASP A 129 -20.16 -7.40 -6.57
CA ASP A 129 -20.95 -6.21 -6.91
C ASP A 129 -20.15 -4.93 -6.65
N ASP A 130 -20.06 -4.08 -7.67
CA ASP A 130 -19.38 -2.80 -7.63
C ASP A 130 -20.18 -1.73 -6.87
N HIS A 131 -21.48 -1.96 -6.61
CA HIS A 131 -22.36 -1.06 -5.88
C HIS A 131 -22.99 -1.73 -4.64
N PRO A 132 -22.17 -2.18 -3.67
CA PRO A 132 -22.68 -2.86 -2.49
C PRO A 132 -23.60 -1.93 -1.67
N PRO A 133 -24.66 -2.47 -1.04
CA PRO A 133 -25.60 -1.68 -0.26
C PRO A 133 -24.95 -0.79 0.80
N GLN A 134 -25.41 0.45 0.92
CA GLN A 134 -24.83 1.46 1.80
C GLN A 134 -24.81 1.05 3.29
N HIS A 135 -25.78 0.26 3.74
CA HIS A 135 -25.85 -0.21 5.13
C HIS A 135 -24.67 -1.13 5.49
N PHE A 136 -24.20 -1.96 4.54
CA PHE A 136 -23.01 -2.78 4.77
C PHE A 136 -21.75 -1.91 4.86
N ARG A 137 -21.64 -0.87 4.04
CA ARG A 137 -20.50 0.06 4.12
C ARG A 137 -20.45 0.76 5.47
N ILE A 138 -21.58 1.25 5.97
CA ILE A 138 -21.63 1.90 7.29
C ILE A 138 -21.26 0.91 8.40
N LEU A 139 -21.80 -0.32 8.37
CA LEU A 139 -21.51 -1.34 9.39
C LEU A 139 -20.02 -1.71 9.41
N TRP A 140 -19.43 -1.97 8.25
CA TRP A 140 -18.02 -2.37 8.15
C TRP A 140 -17.07 -1.22 8.46
N GLY A 141 -17.35 -0.01 7.95
CA GLY A 141 -16.55 1.16 8.27
C GLY A 141 -16.55 1.52 9.76
N LEU A 142 -17.72 1.45 10.42
CA LEU A 142 -17.80 1.62 11.87
C LEU A 142 -17.10 0.48 12.63
N GLY A 143 -17.22 -0.75 12.14
CA GLY A 143 -16.54 -1.91 12.71
C GLY A 143 -15.01 -1.79 12.68
N GLU A 144 -14.45 -1.38 11.54
CA GLU A 144 -13.02 -1.10 11.36
C GLU A 144 -12.55 -0.02 12.33
N GLY A 145 -13.26 1.11 12.40
CA GLY A 145 -12.97 2.21 13.32
C GLY A 145 -13.03 1.80 14.79
N LEU A 146 -14.03 0.99 15.16
CA LEU A 146 -14.20 0.48 16.52
C LEU A 146 -13.06 -0.47 16.91
N VAL A 147 -12.68 -1.39 16.02
CA VAL A 147 -11.54 -2.29 16.24
C VAL A 147 -10.25 -1.49 16.41
N ALA A 148 -10.01 -0.50 15.55
CA ALA A 148 -8.84 0.38 15.67
C ALA A 148 -8.82 1.13 17.00
N ALA A 149 -9.96 1.70 17.43
CA ALA A 149 -10.09 2.40 18.71
C ALA A 149 -9.83 1.47 19.90
N ILE A 150 -10.40 0.26 19.91
CA ILE A 150 -10.20 -0.72 20.97
C ILE A 150 -8.73 -1.14 21.05
N LEU A 151 -8.08 -1.43 19.92
CA LEU A 151 -6.67 -1.83 19.90
C LEU A 151 -5.75 -0.71 20.39
N LEU A 152 -6.04 0.54 20.00
CA LEU A 152 -5.32 1.70 20.51
C LEU A 152 -5.47 1.86 22.01
N LEU A 153 -6.68 1.70 22.55
CA LEU A 153 -6.94 1.80 24.00
C LEU A 153 -6.34 0.62 24.80
N ALA A 154 -6.31 -0.58 24.23
CA ALA A 154 -5.87 -1.79 24.91
C ALA A 154 -4.34 -1.90 25.03
N GLY A 155 -3.60 -1.49 23.99
CA GLY A 155 -2.14 -1.60 23.99
C GLY A 155 -1.44 -0.73 22.97
N GLY A 156 -2.12 0.31 22.46
CA GLY A 156 -1.55 1.30 21.56
C GLY A 156 -1.00 0.71 20.26
N LEU A 157 0.11 1.29 19.80
CA LEU A 157 0.78 0.87 18.57
C LEU A 157 1.21 -0.59 18.61
N LEU A 158 1.70 -1.09 19.75
CA LEU A 158 2.17 -2.47 19.86
C LEU A 158 1.02 -3.48 19.66
N ALA A 159 -0.16 -3.19 20.22
CA ALA A 159 -1.35 -4.00 19.99
C ALA A 159 -1.77 -4.01 18.52
N LEU A 160 -1.78 -2.86 17.85
CA LEU A 160 -2.05 -2.75 16.42
C LEU A 160 -1.05 -3.57 15.59
N GLN A 161 0.24 -3.47 15.90
CA GLN A 161 1.29 -4.22 15.20
C GLN A 161 1.13 -5.73 15.37
N THR A 162 0.81 -6.16 16.59
CA THR A 162 0.62 -7.57 16.91
C THR A 162 -0.61 -8.14 16.21
N ALA A 163 -1.73 -7.41 16.24
CA ALA A 163 -2.96 -7.80 15.54
C ALA A 163 -2.74 -7.92 14.03
N SER A 164 -2.00 -6.99 13.42
CA SER A 164 -1.65 -7.04 12.00
C SER A 164 -0.80 -8.27 11.65
N ILE A 165 0.22 -8.60 12.46
CA ILE A 165 1.04 -9.80 12.25
C ILE A 165 0.21 -11.08 12.41
N ALA A 166 -0.67 -11.13 13.41
CA ALA A 166 -1.55 -12.28 13.62
C ALA A 166 -2.51 -12.49 12.44
N ALA A 167 -3.10 -11.42 11.90
CA ALA A 167 -3.96 -11.47 10.72
C ALA A 167 -3.20 -11.86 9.44
N ALA A 168 -1.93 -11.48 9.34
CA ALA A 168 -1.10 -11.78 8.17
C ALA A 168 -0.78 -13.27 8.00
N LEU A 169 -0.68 -14.02 9.10
CA LEU A 169 -0.31 -15.44 9.06
C LEU A 169 -1.28 -16.28 8.20
N PRO A 170 -2.60 -16.31 8.45
CA PRO A 170 -3.52 -17.07 7.60
C PRO A 170 -3.57 -16.52 6.17
N VAL A 171 -3.51 -15.20 6.00
CA VAL A 171 -3.49 -14.56 4.67
C VAL A 171 -2.26 -14.99 3.86
N SER A 172 -1.10 -15.19 4.51
CA SER A 172 0.11 -15.64 3.83
C SER A 172 -0.06 -17.01 3.17
N VAL A 173 -0.79 -17.94 3.81
CA VAL A 173 -1.11 -19.25 3.24
C VAL A 173 -1.97 -19.09 1.99
N VAL A 174 -2.97 -18.22 2.05
CA VAL A 174 -3.83 -17.91 0.90
C VAL A 174 -3.02 -17.31 -0.25
N LEU A 175 -2.12 -16.37 0.03
CA LEU A 175 -1.26 -15.78 -1.01
C LEU A 175 -0.36 -16.81 -1.68
N LEU A 176 0.21 -17.76 -0.94
CA LEU A 176 1.01 -18.85 -1.51
C LEU A 176 0.17 -19.72 -2.46
N LEU A 177 -1.06 -20.06 -2.07
CA LEU A 177 -1.99 -20.80 -2.93
C LEU A 177 -2.37 -20.00 -4.19
N MET A 178 -2.59 -18.68 -4.05
CA MET A 178 -2.86 -17.80 -5.18
C MET A 178 -1.66 -17.69 -6.13
N THR A 179 -0.44 -17.58 -5.61
CA THR A 179 0.78 -17.59 -6.43
C THR A 179 0.89 -18.87 -7.22
N TYR A 180 0.66 -20.03 -6.58
CA TYR A 180 0.62 -21.31 -7.28
C TYR A 180 -0.45 -21.35 -8.38
N GLY A 181 -1.65 -20.86 -8.09
CA GLY A 181 -2.75 -20.76 -9.06
C GLY A 181 -2.40 -19.88 -10.27
N ILE A 182 -1.75 -18.74 -10.05
CA ILE A 182 -1.29 -17.85 -11.13
C ILE A 182 -0.22 -18.53 -11.97
N VAL A 183 0.79 -19.15 -11.36
CA VAL A 183 1.85 -19.85 -12.11
C VAL A 183 1.28 -20.96 -12.97
N LYS A 184 0.36 -21.77 -12.40
CA LYS A 184 -0.34 -22.81 -13.16
C LYS A 184 -1.16 -22.22 -14.30
N SER A 185 -1.95 -21.18 -14.03
CA SER A 185 -2.79 -20.53 -15.04
C SER A 185 -1.99 -19.90 -16.16
N LEU A 186 -0.79 -19.37 -15.88
CA LEU A 186 0.09 -18.81 -16.90
C LEU A 186 0.73 -19.89 -17.76
N HIS A 187 1.15 -21.01 -17.14
CA HIS A 187 1.70 -22.15 -17.86
C HIS A 187 0.67 -22.85 -18.76
N ASP A 188 -0.60 -22.86 -18.33
CA ASP A 188 -1.70 -23.43 -19.11
C ASP A 188 -2.28 -22.42 -20.13
N ASP A 189 -1.73 -21.21 -20.23
CA ASP A 189 -2.25 -20.15 -21.10
C ASP A 189 -1.87 -20.42 -22.58
N PRO A 190 -2.84 -20.63 -23.47
CA PRO A 190 -2.58 -20.92 -24.88
C PRO A 190 -1.91 -19.76 -25.65
N SER A 191 -1.87 -18.55 -25.10
CA SER A 191 -1.11 -17.42 -25.66
C SER A 191 0.41 -17.55 -25.45
N GLU A 192 0.87 -18.44 -24.57
CA GLU A 192 2.30 -18.82 -24.43
C GLU A 192 2.76 -19.68 -25.61
N VAL A 193 1.86 -20.45 -26.22
CA VAL A 193 2.13 -21.19 -27.45
C VAL A 193 2.27 -20.18 -28.58
N LYS A 194 3.52 -19.91 -28.96
CA LYS A 194 3.86 -19.20 -30.19
C LYS A 194 3.01 -19.81 -31.30
N ALA A 195 2.01 -19.07 -31.80
CA ALA A 195 1.15 -19.55 -32.88
C ALA A 195 2.08 -20.16 -33.94
N PRO A 196 1.88 -21.43 -34.35
CA PRO A 196 2.73 -22.05 -35.35
C PRO A 196 2.78 -21.06 -36.50
N SER A 197 4.00 -20.65 -36.90
CA SER A 197 4.17 -19.69 -37.98
C SER A 197 3.33 -20.18 -39.14
N GLY A 198 2.18 -19.55 -39.39
CA GLY A 198 1.16 -20.11 -40.25
C GLY A 198 1.82 -20.56 -41.55
N GLU A 199 1.60 -21.81 -41.94
CA GLU A 199 2.10 -22.31 -43.21
C GLU A 199 1.74 -21.28 -44.28
N ARG A 200 2.78 -20.71 -44.89
CA ARG A 200 2.60 -19.85 -46.05
C ARG A 200 2.22 -20.77 -47.18
N ALA A 201 1.16 -20.42 -47.92
CA ALA A 201 0.91 -21.07 -49.20
C ALA A 201 2.14 -20.90 -50.10
N ALA A 202 2.29 -21.75 -51.13
CA ALA A 202 3.44 -21.72 -52.04
C ALA A 202 3.63 -20.36 -52.76
N ASP A 203 2.60 -19.50 -52.76
CA ASP A 203 2.62 -18.14 -53.30
C ASP A 203 3.04 -17.05 -52.28
N GLY A 204 3.33 -17.42 -51.03
CA GLY A 204 3.76 -16.52 -49.96
C GLY A 204 2.63 -15.84 -49.17
N THR A 205 1.36 -16.12 -49.48
CA THR A 205 0.23 -15.60 -48.69
C THR A 205 0.08 -16.33 -47.35
N ARG A 206 -0.28 -15.58 -46.31
CA ARG A 206 -0.58 -16.16 -44.99
C ARG A 206 -1.95 -16.84 -45.07
N MET A 207 -2.00 -18.14 -44.80
CA MET A 207 -3.28 -18.83 -44.59
C MET A 207 -3.95 -18.18 -43.38
N ALA A 208 -5.02 -17.42 -43.60
CA ALA A 208 -5.78 -16.80 -42.54
C ALA A 208 -6.38 -17.91 -41.68
N GLN A 209 -5.93 -18.03 -40.43
CA GLN A 209 -6.68 -18.80 -39.45
C GLN A 209 -7.97 -18.01 -39.16
N GLU A 210 -9.09 -18.51 -39.66
CA GLU A 210 -10.41 -18.12 -39.15
C GLU A 210 -10.47 -18.54 -37.68
N LEU A 211 -10.21 -17.58 -36.79
CA LEU A 211 -10.42 -17.74 -35.36
C LEU A 211 -11.88 -17.42 -35.08
N HIS A 212 -12.73 -18.45 -35.11
CA HIS A 212 -14.01 -18.44 -34.41
C HIS A 212 -13.85 -19.12 -33.04
N ALA A 213 -14.34 -18.40 -32.03
CA ALA A 213 -14.47 -18.70 -30.59
C ALA A 213 -13.26 -18.40 -29.71
#